data_AF-A0A1N7SI75-F1
#
_entry.id   AF-A0A1N7SI75-F1
#
_cell.length_a   1.000
_cell.length_b   1.000
_cell.length_c   1.000
_cell.angle_alpha   90.00
_cell.angle_beta   90.00
_cell.angle_gamma   90.00
#
_symmetry.space_group_name_H-M   'P 1'
#
loop_
_entity.id
_entity.type
_entity.pdbx_description
1 polymer ?
#
loop_
_entity_poly.entity_id
_entity_poly.type
_entity_poly.pdbx_seq_one_letter_code
_entity_poly.pdbx_strand_id
1 'polypeptide(L)'
;MQTSEDAVDASASLPVTSRSLAPEAVPVGVPLEFPIVDSDDTLLFERGAIVIGADEHRFLFQHFRPQRGDVEAGSPESAAESAGKSGEAESLRDMHLTIGALIGVRSQVGMGAPMHPSRIIGFAPNESLFVTPPVADGKPLTLSVGENVEILAIASQAVFRFVCTVESVCVVPFHYLVLSKPGAVRRLRERKSVRVRASLPLRFGIDAQGTGYESLGLVQSVSAMGMSFVAPWKVGEVGKRIRVAFRLCSKDMDTSIEATAIIRNVQQGSRPGDPTTHGIEFEHLDQVEQMALKVYVFDRIDDVIFWTSGPK
;
A
#
# COMPACT_ATOMS: atom_id res chain seq x y z
N MET A 1 -35.69 -34.86 61.70
CA MET A 1 -34.93 -35.10 60.46
C MET A 1 -34.92 -33.79 59.70
N GLN A 2 -33.72 -33.28 59.50
CA GLN A 2 -33.39 -31.92 59.09
C GLN A 2 -32.52 -32.10 57.84
N THR A 3 -32.99 -31.66 56.68
CA THR A 3 -32.15 -31.36 55.52
C THR A 3 -32.88 -30.32 54.67
N SER A 4 -32.37 -29.11 54.77
CA SER A 4 -32.47 -28.03 53.82
C SER A 4 -31.87 -28.45 52.48
N GLU A 5 -32.43 -28.00 51.36
CA GLU A 5 -31.68 -27.80 50.11
C GLU A 5 -32.37 -26.69 49.31
N ASP A 6 -31.93 -25.46 49.60
CA ASP A 6 -31.90 -24.36 48.63
C ASP A 6 -30.97 -24.79 47.49
N ALA A 7 -31.46 -24.80 46.26
CA ALA A 7 -30.63 -24.81 45.07
C ALA A 7 -31.02 -23.61 44.21
N VAL A 8 -30.31 -22.52 44.48
CA VAL A 8 -30.17 -21.33 43.65
C VAL A 8 -29.55 -21.77 42.32
N ASP A 9 -30.29 -21.69 41.22
CA ASP A 9 -29.72 -21.84 39.89
C ASP A 9 -29.11 -20.49 39.47
N ALA A 10 -27.84 -20.32 39.81
CA ALA A 10 -27.00 -19.22 39.36
C ALA A 10 -26.05 -19.72 38.26
N SER A 11 -26.25 -19.13 37.08
CA SER A 11 -25.24 -18.81 36.06
C SER A 11 -24.42 -19.95 35.43
N ALA A 12 -24.56 -20.07 34.12
CA ALA A 12 -23.41 -19.95 33.22
C ALA A 12 -23.91 -19.69 31.78
N SER A 13 -23.98 -18.41 31.42
CA SER A 13 -24.05 -17.97 30.04
C SER A 13 -22.79 -18.43 29.29
N LEU A 14 -22.95 -19.24 28.26
CA LEU A 14 -21.90 -19.62 27.30
C LEU A 14 -21.26 -18.36 26.69
N PRO A 15 -19.93 -18.22 26.62
CA PRO A 15 -19.31 -17.12 25.91
C PRO A 15 -19.54 -17.30 24.41
N VAL A 16 -20.26 -16.36 23.82
CA VAL A 16 -20.42 -16.21 22.38
C VAL A 16 -19.01 -16.05 21.77
N THR A 17 -18.56 -17.04 21.01
CA THR A 17 -17.29 -17.03 20.26
C THR A 17 -17.37 -15.94 19.19
N SER A 18 -16.98 -14.72 19.54
CA SER A 18 -16.96 -13.59 18.62
C SER A 18 -15.92 -13.81 17.52
N ARG A 19 -16.34 -13.71 16.26
CA ARG A 19 -15.47 -13.83 15.08
C ARG A 19 -14.37 -12.77 15.04
N SER A 20 -14.63 -11.57 15.57
CA SER A 20 -13.61 -10.51 15.69
C SER A 20 -12.71 -10.75 16.90
N LEU A 21 -11.41 -10.63 16.70
CA LEU A 21 -10.39 -10.78 17.73
C LEU A 21 -10.07 -9.43 18.37
N ALA A 22 -10.09 -9.37 19.70
CA ALA A 22 -9.56 -8.25 20.47
C ALA A 22 -8.04 -8.42 20.69
N PRO A 23 -7.29 -7.35 21.00
CA PRO A 23 -5.85 -7.40 21.26
C PRO A 23 -5.43 -8.48 22.27
N GLU A 24 -6.25 -8.72 23.29
CA GLU A 24 -5.97 -9.68 24.36
C GLU A 24 -6.13 -11.14 23.91
N ALA A 25 -6.81 -11.40 22.79
CA ALA A 25 -7.10 -12.74 22.28
C ALA A 25 -6.00 -13.32 21.38
N VAL A 26 -4.97 -12.53 21.03
CA VAL A 26 -3.83 -12.96 20.19
C VAL A 26 -2.57 -13.03 21.06
N PRO A 27 -2.14 -14.24 21.48
CA PRO A 27 -0.97 -14.38 22.34
C PRO A 27 0.34 -14.07 21.59
N VAL A 28 1.25 -13.36 22.26
CA VAL A 28 2.61 -13.08 21.77
C VAL A 28 3.56 -14.16 22.28
N GLY A 29 4.42 -14.69 21.41
CA GLY A 29 5.43 -15.69 21.75
C GLY A 29 4.91 -17.12 21.90
N VAL A 30 3.62 -17.37 21.62
CA VAL A 30 2.99 -18.70 21.70
C VAL A 30 2.41 -19.08 20.33
N PRO A 31 2.53 -20.35 19.89
CA PRO A 31 1.88 -20.81 18.66
C PRO A 31 0.36 -20.61 18.69
N LEU A 32 -0.19 -20.02 17.63
CA LEU A 32 -1.62 -19.73 17.52
C LEU A 32 -2.45 -21.02 17.37
N GLU A 33 -3.52 -21.16 18.15
CA GLU A 33 -4.39 -22.36 18.11
C GLU A 33 -5.35 -22.39 16.92
N PHE A 34 -5.56 -21.25 16.26
CA PHE A 34 -6.45 -21.04 15.13
C PHE A 34 -5.81 -20.08 14.11
N PRO A 35 -6.14 -20.18 12.81
CA PRO A 35 -5.71 -19.20 11.83
C PRO A 35 -6.38 -17.84 12.10
N ILE A 36 -5.66 -16.76 11.81
CA ILE A 36 -6.18 -15.37 11.88
C ILE A 36 -6.33 -14.85 10.46
N VAL A 37 -7.51 -14.33 10.14
CA VAL A 37 -7.84 -13.68 8.86
C VAL A 37 -8.18 -12.21 9.10
N ASP A 38 -8.16 -11.37 8.06
CA ASP A 38 -8.68 -10.00 8.11
C ASP A 38 -10.21 -9.99 7.86
N SER A 39 -10.84 -8.83 7.96
CA SER A 39 -12.28 -8.66 7.74
C SER A 39 -12.80 -9.04 6.34
N ASP A 40 -11.91 -9.24 5.38
CA ASP A 40 -12.18 -9.72 4.02
C ASP A 40 -11.74 -11.19 3.80
N ASP A 41 -11.52 -11.94 4.88
CA ASP A 41 -11.03 -13.33 4.91
C ASP A 41 -9.61 -13.53 4.35
N THR A 42 -8.85 -12.46 4.16
CA THR A 42 -7.43 -12.59 3.80
C THR A 42 -6.64 -13.16 4.98
N LEU A 43 -5.92 -14.26 4.76
CA LEU A 43 -5.13 -14.91 5.80
C LEU A 43 -3.97 -14.02 6.28
N LEU A 44 -3.98 -13.67 7.58
CA LEU A 44 -2.94 -12.92 8.26
C LEU A 44 -1.93 -13.87 8.92
N PHE A 45 -2.41 -14.88 9.66
CA PHE A 45 -1.57 -15.90 10.29
C PHE A 45 -2.17 -17.30 10.14
N GLU A 46 -1.32 -18.30 9.88
CA GLU A 46 -1.71 -19.71 9.94
C GLU A 46 -1.78 -20.22 11.38
N ARG A 47 -2.54 -21.30 11.57
CA ARG A 47 -2.50 -22.08 12.81
C ARG A 47 -1.06 -22.52 13.08
N GLY A 48 -0.56 -22.25 14.28
CA GLY A 48 0.80 -22.57 14.71
C GLY A 48 1.83 -21.47 14.45
N ALA A 49 1.48 -20.38 13.75
CA ALA A 49 2.36 -19.21 13.66
C ALA A 49 2.56 -18.56 15.04
N ILE A 50 3.71 -17.91 15.25
CA ILE A 50 4.06 -17.25 16.52
C ILE A 50 4.17 -15.75 16.25
N VAL A 51 3.42 -14.92 16.97
CA VAL A 51 3.59 -13.46 16.95
C VAL A 51 4.83 -13.12 17.78
N ILE A 52 5.88 -12.58 17.16
CA ILE A 52 7.25 -12.56 17.69
C ILE A 52 7.45 -11.45 18.74
N GLY A 53 6.59 -10.43 18.80
CA GLY A 53 6.72 -9.37 19.80
C GLY A 53 5.62 -8.33 19.83
N ALA A 54 5.72 -7.39 20.79
CA ALA A 54 4.74 -6.33 21.01
C ALA A 54 4.61 -5.35 19.83
N ASP A 55 5.66 -5.16 19.03
CA ASP A 55 5.62 -4.31 17.84
C ASP A 55 4.83 -4.96 16.68
N GLU A 56 4.95 -6.28 16.49
CA GLU A 56 4.19 -7.03 15.49
C GLU A 56 2.71 -7.14 15.90
N HIS A 57 2.46 -7.36 17.19
CA HIS A 57 1.12 -7.34 17.77
C HIS A 57 0.46 -5.97 17.58
N ARG A 58 1.15 -4.87 17.93
CA ARG A 58 0.63 -3.51 17.71
C ARG A 58 0.38 -3.21 16.23
N PHE A 59 1.27 -3.66 15.33
CA PHE A 59 1.12 -3.49 13.90
C PHE A 59 -0.14 -4.19 13.36
N LEU A 60 -0.43 -5.42 13.82
CA LEU A 60 -1.62 -6.18 13.44
C LEU A 60 -2.92 -5.40 13.69
N PHE A 61 -3.09 -4.87 14.90
CA PHE A 61 -4.32 -4.15 15.29
C PHE A 61 -4.40 -2.69 14.79
N GLN A 62 -3.27 -2.11 14.38
CA GLN A 62 -3.25 -0.77 13.78
C GLN A 62 -3.63 -0.77 12.30
N HIS A 63 -3.33 -1.86 11.58
CA HIS A 63 -3.46 -1.91 10.13
C HIS A 63 -4.50 -2.90 9.61
N PHE A 64 -4.97 -3.84 10.44
CA PHE A 64 -5.95 -4.87 10.06
C PHE A 64 -7.09 -4.99 11.07
N ARG A 65 -8.15 -5.72 10.71
CA ARG A 65 -9.27 -6.08 11.58
C ARG A 65 -9.28 -7.60 11.79
N PRO A 66 -8.41 -8.14 12.65
CA PRO A 66 -8.22 -9.57 12.77
C PRO A 66 -9.48 -10.30 13.23
N GLN A 67 -9.74 -11.43 12.58
CA GLN A 67 -10.86 -12.33 12.81
C GLN A 67 -10.37 -13.77 12.87
N ARG A 68 -11.18 -14.63 13.48
CA ARG A 68 -10.96 -16.08 13.50
C ARG A 68 -11.25 -16.69 12.13
N GLY A 69 -10.21 -17.28 11.52
CA GLY A 69 -10.29 -17.91 10.20
C GLY A 69 -10.91 -19.30 10.18
N ASP A 70 -11.28 -19.85 11.33
CA ASP A 70 -11.99 -21.14 11.45
C ASP A 70 -13.52 -20.99 11.47
N VAL A 71 -14.03 -19.80 11.15
CA VAL A 71 -15.46 -19.47 11.09
C VAL A 71 -15.78 -18.86 9.73
N GLU A 72 -16.50 -19.59 8.87
CA GLU A 72 -16.78 -19.21 7.47
C GLU A 72 -17.59 -17.90 7.34
N ALA A 73 -17.24 -17.03 6.37
CA ALA A 73 -18.21 -16.11 5.74
C ALA A 73 -18.56 -16.61 4.34
N GLY A 74 -19.83 -16.38 3.98
CA GLY A 74 -20.36 -16.68 2.66
C GLY A 74 -19.74 -15.78 1.58
N SER A 75 -19.40 -16.41 0.46
CA SER A 75 -18.86 -15.79 -0.76
C SER A 75 -19.96 -15.07 -1.57
N PRO A 76 -19.57 -14.18 -2.50
CA PRO A 76 -20.00 -14.43 -3.88
C PRO A 76 -18.98 -14.09 -5.00
N GLU A 77 -19.27 -14.73 -6.14
CA GLU A 77 -18.62 -14.83 -7.45
C GLU A 77 -18.66 -13.56 -8.34
N SER A 78 -17.72 -13.41 -9.30
CA SER A 78 -17.93 -13.56 -10.78
C SER A 78 -17.43 -12.46 -11.74
N ALA A 79 -16.77 -12.92 -12.82
CA ALA A 79 -16.58 -12.47 -14.23
C ALA A 79 -16.03 -11.05 -14.57
N ALA A 80 -15.23 -10.77 -15.64
CA ALA A 80 -14.45 -11.52 -16.66
C ALA A 80 -13.62 -10.50 -17.54
N GLU A 81 -12.47 -10.96 -18.06
CA GLU A 81 -11.73 -10.66 -19.32
C GLU A 81 -11.55 -9.24 -19.95
N SER A 82 -10.27 -8.93 -20.29
CA SER A 82 -9.73 -8.67 -21.66
C SER A 82 -8.90 -7.37 -21.86
N ALA A 83 -7.74 -7.55 -22.52
CA ALA A 83 -6.65 -6.59 -22.76
C ALA A 83 -6.68 -5.88 -24.14
N GLY A 84 -5.98 -4.73 -24.27
CA GLY A 84 -5.68 -4.14 -25.60
C GLY A 84 -4.94 -2.77 -25.69
N LYS A 85 -3.60 -2.81 -25.74
CA LYS A 85 -2.56 -2.04 -26.51
C LYS A 85 -2.64 -0.53 -26.90
N SER A 86 -1.58 0.19 -26.46
CA SER A 86 -0.57 1.08 -27.15
C SER A 86 -0.89 2.44 -27.82
N GLY A 87 -0.13 3.49 -27.44
CA GLY A 87 0.68 4.32 -28.38
C GLY A 87 0.56 5.87 -28.40
N GLU A 88 1.53 6.58 -27.78
CA GLU A 88 2.13 7.93 -28.03
C GLU A 88 1.29 9.23 -28.19
N ALA A 89 1.49 10.27 -27.34
CA ALA A 89 2.43 11.41 -27.51
C ALA A 89 2.26 12.48 -26.38
N GLU A 90 3.37 12.87 -25.72
CA GLU A 90 3.43 13.47 -24.37
C GLU A 90 2.72 14.82 -24.13
N SER A 91 1.66 14.74 -23.33
CA SER A 91 0.89 15.77 -22.62
C SER A 91 0.73 15.34 -21.15
N LEU A 92 0.07 16.14 -20.29
CA LEU A 92 -0.20 15.73 -18.89
C LEU A 92 -0.93 14.38 -18.79
N ARG A 93 -1.70 14.03 -19.83
CA ARG A 93 -2.46 12.79 -19.95
C ARG A 93 -1.56 11.56 -20.13
N ASP A 94 -0.39 11.71 -20.75
CA ASP A 94 0.57 10.62 -21.02
C ASP A 94 1.43 10.28 -19.81
N MET A 95 1.50 11.17 -18.82
CA MET A 95 2.23 10.89 -17.59
C MET A 95 1.48 9.89 -16.68
N HIS A 96 0.21 9.57 -16.95
CA HIS A 96 -0.64 8.71 -16.11
C HIS A 96 -0.60 9.09 -14.61
N LEU A 97 -0.60 10.40 -14.32
CA LEU A 97 -0.70 10.90 -12.95
C LEU A 97 -2.13 10.74 -12.45
N THR A 98 -2.28 10.31 -11.19
CA THR A 98 -3.58 9.99 -10.61
C THR A 98 -3.94 11.01 -9.53
N ILE A 99 -5.25 11.22 -9.32
CA ILE A 99 -5.73 11.99 -8.17
C ILE A 99 -5.25 11.28 -6.89
N GLY A 100 -4.74 12.06 -5.93
CA GLY A 100 -4.13 11.55 -4.70
C GLY A 100 -2.70 11.00 -4.88
N ALA A 101 -2.09 11.13 -6.06
CA ALA A 101 -0.67 10.81 -6.24
C ALA A 101 0.22 11.73 -5.39
N LEU A 102 1.27 11.15 -4.81
CA LEU A 102 2.27 11.90 -4.05
C LEU A 102 3.29 12.50 -5.03
N ILE A 103 3.54 13.79 -4.91
CA ILE A 103 4.53 14.52 -5.70
C ILE A 103 5.52 15.21 -4.76
N GLY A 104 6.76 15.36 -5.22
CA GLY A 104 7.73 16.25 -4.61
C GLY A 104 7.62 17.64 -5.23
N VAL A 105 7.58 18.68 -4.40
CA VAL A 105 7.55 20.08 -4.83
C VAL A 105 8.67 20.84 -4.14
N ARG A 106 9.38 21.68 -4.88
CA ARG A 106 10.26 22.70 -4.29
C ARG A 106 10.25 24.00 -5.06
N SER A 107 10.50 25.07 -4.34
CA SER A 107 10.75 26.39 -4.93
C SER A 107 12.06 26.40 -5.74
N GLN A 108 12.07 27.10 -6.87
CA GLN A 108 13.32 27.40 -7.58
C GLN A 108 14.09 28.59 -6.98
N VAL A 109 13.48 29.36 -6.08
CA VAL A 109 14.09 30.57 -5.46
C VAL A 109 15.19 30.21 -4.44
N GLY A 110 15.46 28.92 -4.23
CA GLY A 110 16.63 28.43 -3.48
C GLY A 110 17.18 27.16 -4.11
N MET A 111 18.03 27.29 -5.14
CA MET A 111 18.69 26.15 -5.81
C MET A 111 19.32 25.21 -4.79
N GLY A 112 18.83 23.97 -4.72
CA GLY A 112 19.31 22.94 -3.78
C GLY A 112 18.40 22.68 -2.57
N ALA A 113 17.25 23.36 -2.46
CA ALA A 113 16.26 23.05 -1.43
C ALA A 113 15.74 21.60 -1.52
N PRO A 114 15.40 20.96 -0.38
CA PRO A 114 14.83 19.61 -0.36
C PRO A 114 13.47 19.58 -1.07
N MET A 115 13.12 18.41 -1.62
CA MET A 115 11.77 18.17 -2.15
C MET A 115 10.79 17.97 -1.01
N HIS A 116 9.69 18.71 -1.02
CA HIS A 116 8.64 18.61 -0.01
C HIS A 116 7.44 17.83 -0.55
N PRO A 117 6.89 16.88 0.22
CA PRO A 117 5.74 16.10 -0.21
C PRO A 117 4.50 16.97 -0.37
N SER A 118 3.77 16.75 -1.46
CA SER A 118 2.45 17.30 -1.77
C SER A 118 1.60 16.23 -2.46
N ARG A 119 0.27 16.40 -2.52
CA ARG A 119 -0.66 15.49 -3.19
C ARG A 119 -1.43 16.19 -4.29
N ILE A 120 -1.64 15.49 -5.40
CA ILE A 120 -2.53 15.94 -6.48
C ILE A 120 -3.98 15.84 -6.00
N ILE A 121 -4.71 16.94 -6.13
CA ILE A 121 -6.16 17.03 -5.89
C ILE A 121 -6.91 16.79 -7.20
N GLY A 122 -6.41 17.33 -8.32
CA GLY A 122 -7.08 17.20 -9.61
C GLY A 122 -6.37 17.93 -10.75
N PHE A 123 -6.99 17.84 -11.93
CA PHE A 123 -6.51 18.40 -13.19
C PHE A 123 -7.64 19.22 -13.81
N ALA A 124 -7.34 20.44 -14.28
CA ALA A 124 -8.29 21.18 -15.10
C ALA A 124 -8.17 20.81 -16.60
N PRO A 125 -9.21 21.04 -17.41
CA PRO A 125 -9.18 20.77 -18.86
C PRO A 125 -8.06 21.51 -19.62
N ASN A 126 -7.57 22.63 -19.08
CA ASN A 126 -6.45 23.40 -19.60
C ASN A 126 -5.07 22.91 -19.11
N GLU A 127 -5.03 21.73 -18.48
CA GLU A 127 -3.83 21.08 -17.92
C GLU A 127 -3.26 21.77 -16.66
N SER A 128 -3.96 22.72 -16.04
CA SER A 128 -3.57 23.24 -14.71
C SER A 128 -3.71 22.13 -13.65
N LEU A 129 -2.79 22.13 -12.67
CA LEU A 129 -2.74 21.14 -11.58
C LEU A 129 -3.25 21.75 -10.27
N PHE A 130 -4.14 21.03 -9.59
CA PHE A 130 -4.57 21.35 -8.23
C PHE A 130 -3.81 20.45 -7.28
N VAL A 131 -3.11 21.04 -6.31
CA VAL A 131 -2.28 20.28 -5.36
C VAL A 131 -2.45 20.79 -3.94
N THR A 132 -2.21 19.92 -2.96
CA THR A 132 -2.08 20.37 -1.57
C THR A 132 -0.80 21.19 -1.42
N PRO A 133 -0.72 22.13 -0.48
CA PRO A 133 0.52 22.82 -0.17
C PRO A 133 1.62 21.80 0.16
N PRO A 134 2.86 21.99 -0.34
CA PRO A 134 3.99 21.17 0.07
C PRO A 134 4.20 21.27 1.58
N VAL A 135 4.55 20.17 2.24
CA VAL A 135 4.77 20.16 3.69
C VAL A 135 6.27 20.11 4.00
N ALA A 136 6.78 21.12 4.69
CA ALA A 136 8.15 21.19 5.22
C ALA A 136 8.08 21.13 6.75
N ASP A 137 8.74 20.16 7.38
CA ASP A 137 8.77 19.99 8.84
C ASP A 137 7.37 20.03 9.50
N GLY A 138 6.38 19.41 8.85
CA GLY A 138 5.00 19.36 9.32
C GLY A 138 4.18 20.64 9.10
N LYS A 139 4.75 21.68 8.48
CA LYS A 139 4.07 22.95 8.17
C LYS A 139 3.93 23.14 6.66
N PRO A 140 2.81 23.71 6.17
CA PRO A 140 2.69 24.13 4.77
C PRO A 140 3.80 25.10 4.39
N LEU A 141 4.51 24.81 3.31
CA LEU A 141 5.49 25.70 2.70
C LEU A 141 4.76 26.90 2.11
N THR A 142 5.23 28.10 2.44
CA THR A 142 4.70 29.34 1.86
C THR A 142 5.26 29.50 0.45
N LEU A 143 4.37 29.47 -0.54
CA LEU A 143 4.67 29.76 -1.94
C LEU A 143 3.90 31.01 -2.38
N SER A 144 4.48 31.79 -3.28
CA SER A 144 3.88 33.02 -3.79
C SER A 144 3.31 32.85 -5.20
N VAL A 145 2.25 33.58 -5.53
CA VAL A 145 1.75 33.62 -6.92
C VAL A 145 2.85 34.15 -7.85
N GLY A 146 3.00 33.52 -9.01
CA GLY A 146 4.05 33.80 -9.99
C GLY A 146 5.38 33.08 -9.73
N GLU A 147 5.51 32.36 -8.61
CA GLU A 147 6.70 31.60 -8.28
C GLU A 147 6.82 30.33 -9.13
N ASN A 148 8.03 30.02 -9.60
CA ASN A 148 8.31 28.76 -10.29
C ASN A 148 8.66 27.65 -9.29
N VAL A 149 7.97 26.54 -9.43
CA VAL A 149 8.17 25.34 -8.61
C VAL A 149 8.63 24.17 -9.48
N GLU A 150 9.68 23.49 -9.04
CA GLU A 150 10.08 22.22 -9.63
C GLU A 150 9.25 21.09 -9.02
N ILE A 151 8.68 20.25 -9.88
CA ILE A 151 7.85 19.11 -9.52
C ILE A 151 8.58 17.82 -9.89
N LEU A 152 8.62 16.89 -8.94
CA LEU A 152 9.00 15.50 -9.16
C LEU A 152 7.77 14.62 -8.97
N ALA A 153 7.21 14.15 -10.08
CA ALA A 153 6.02 13.32 -10.07
C ALA A 153 6.38 11.84 -10.22
N ILE A 154 5.92 11.02 -9.28
CA ILE A 154 6.10 9.57 -9.31
C ILE A 154 4.83 8.96 -9.90
N ALA A 155 4.86 8.68 -11.20
CA ALA A 155 3.80 7.97 -11.87
C ALA A 155 3.94 6.45 -11.71
N SER A 156 2.96 5.70 -12.23
CA SER A 156 2.93 4.25 -12.22
C SER A 156 4.07 3.63 -13.04
N GLN A 157 4.40 4.22 -14.20
CA GLN A 157 5.38 3.73 -15.17
C GLN A 157 6.72 4.49 -15.19
N ALA A 158 6.75 5.75 -14.77
CA ALA A 158 7.95 6.58 -14.85
C ALA A 158 8.01 7.64 -13.75
N VAL A 159 9.18 8.23 -13.58
CA VAL A 159 9.37 9.43 -12.75
C VAL A 159 9.62 10.61 -13.66
N PHE A 160 8.80 11.65 -13.52
CA PHE A 160 8.85 12.86 -14.33
C PHE A 160 9.32 14.05 -13.51
N ARG A 161 10.06 14.94 -14.17
CA ARG A 161 10.51 16.22 -13.63
C ARG A 161 10.08 17.33 -14.57
N PHE A 162 9.38 18.31 -14.04
CA PHE A 162 8.92 19.47 -14.80
C PHE A 162 8.83 20.69 -13.89
N VAL A 163 8.59 21.84 -14.49
CA VAL A 163 8.42 23.11 -13.77
C VAL A 163 7.01 23.62 -14.03
N CYS A 164 6.35 24.10 -12.99
CA CYS A 164 5.09 24.82 -13.07
C CYS A 164 5.24 26.19 -12.41
N THR A 165 4.36 27.11 -12.77
CA THR A 165 4.21 28.40 -12.08
C THR A 165 3.01 28.34 -11.14
N VAL A 166 3.14 28.90 -9.94
CA VAL A 166 2.02 29.04 -8.99
C VAL A 166 1.06 30.10 -9.53
N GLU A 167 -0.09 29.67 -10.04
CA GLU A 167 -1.14 30.56 -10.56
C GLU A 167 -2.02 31.12 -9.45
N SER A 168 -2.27 30.33 -8.40
CA SER A 168 -3.08 30.77 -7.25
C SER A 168 -2.73 30.02 -5.97
N VAL A 169 -2.85 30.72 -4.85
CA VAL A 169 -2.78 30.17 -3.50
C VAL A 169 -4.15 30.37 -2.86
N CYS A 170 -4.88 29.28 -2.64
CA CYS A 170 -6.25 29.32 -2.15
C CYS A 170 -6.30 28.76 -0.72
N VAL A 171 -6.95 29.46 0.20
CA VAL A 171 -7.11 29.04 1.60
C VAL A 171 -8.55 28.65 1.98
N VAL A 172 -9.49 28.89 1.06
CA VAL A 172 -10.92 28.56 1.19
C VAL A 172 -11.34 27.77 -0.06
N PRO A 173 -12.14 26.69 0.05
CA PRO A 173 -12.70 26.12 1.28
C PRO A 173 -11.67 25.37 2.15
N PHE A 174 -10.48 25.12 1.62
CA PHE A 174 -9.32 24.61 2.35
C PHE A 174 -8.05 25.07 1.63
N HIS A 175 -6.87 24.79 2.19
CA HIS A 175 -5.61 25.23 1.61
C HIS A 175 -5.20 24.35 0.41
N TYR A 176 -5.11 24.93 -0.79
CA TYR A 176 -4.62 24.30 -2.01
C TYR A 176 -3.92 25.29 -2.94
N LEU A 177 -3.16 24.77 -3.90
CA LEU A 177 -2.47 25.55 -4.92
C LEU A 177 -3.02 25.20 -6.29
N VAL A 178 -3.11 26.21 -7.15
CA VAL A 178 -3.32 26.04 -8.60
C VAL A 178 -1.99 26.30 -9.27
N LEU A 179 -1.50 25.29 -9.98
CA LEU A 179 -0.27 25.37 -10.76
C LEU A 179 -0.61 25.39 -12.24
N SER A 180 0.18 26.14 -13.02
CA SER A 180 0.08 26.15 -14.47
C SER A 180 0.25 24.76 -15.07
N LYS A 181 -0.11 24.64 -16.35
CA LYS A 181 0.33 23.49 -17.15
C LYS A 181 1.85 23.29 -17.04
N PRO A 182 2.35 22.05 -17.02
CA PRO A 182 3.78 21.77 -16.99
C PRO A 182 4.50 22.44 -18.14
N GLY A 183 5.65 23.03 -17.85
CA GLY A 183 6.65 23.36 -18.87
C GLY A 183 7.29 22.09 -19.45
N ALA A 184 8.52 22.20 -19.96
CA ALA A 184 9.23 21.05 -20.52
C ALA A 184 9.31 19.88 -19.52
N VAL A 185 8.67 18.76 -19.87
CA VAL A 185 8.66 17.54 -19.07
C VAL A 185 9.91 16.71 -19.39
N ARG A 186 10.68 16.36 -18.36
CA ARG A 186 11.81 15.45 -18.45
C ARG A 186 11.49 14.14 -17.75
N ARG A 187 11.54 13.03 -18.49
CA ARG A 187 11.47 11.68 -17.93
C ARG A 187 12.81 11.34 -17.30
N LEU A 188 12.85 11.20 -15.96
CA LEU A 188 14.08 10.90 -15.23
C LEU A 188 14.40 9.41 -15.17
N ARG A 189 13.36 8.58 -15.11
CA ARG A 189 13.50 7.13 -14.97
C ARG A 189 12.30 6.43 -15.55
N GLU A 190 12.57 5.43 -16.38
CA GLU A 190 11.56 4.49 -16.89
C GLU A 190 11.56 3.22 -16.04
N ARG A 191 10.36 2.69 -15.75
CA ARG A 191 10.21 1.40 -15.08
C ARG A 191 9.93 0.34 -16.14
N LYS A 192 10.56 -0.82 -15.98
CA LYS A 192 10.30 -2.00 -16.83
C LYS A 192 8.88 -2.55 -16.69
N SER A 193 8.16 -2.19 -15.63
CA SER A 193 6.79 -2.63 -15.36
C SER A 193 6.01 -1.57 -14.59
N VAL A 194 4.71 -1.46 -14.87
CA VAL A 194 3.78 -0.56 -14.19
C VAL A 194 3.65 -0.97 -12.73
N ARG A 195 3.58 0.02 -11.83
CA ARG A 195 3.24 -0.21 -10.41
C ARG A 195 1.88 0.39 -10.07
N VAL A 196 1.07 -0.39 -9.38
CA VAL A 196 -0.19 0.07 -8.78
C VAL A 196 -0.05 0.14 -7.27
N ARG A 197 -0.84 1.02 -6.65
CA ARG A 197 -1.01 0.98 -5.19
C ARG A 197 -1.75 -0.29 -4.81
N ALA A 198 -1.33 -0.88 -3.71
CA ALA A 198 -1.98 -2.04 -3.12
C ALA A 198 -1.90 -1.92 -1.60
N SER A 199 -2.85 -2.54 -0.92
CA SER A 199 -2.87 -2.69 0.53
C SER A 199 -3.18 -4.15 0.78
N LEU A 200 -2.13 -4.98 0.77
CA LEU A 200 -2.24 -6.43 0.91
C LEU A 200 -1.38 -6.90 2.09
N PRO A 201 -1.84 -7.85 2.90
CA PRO A 201 -0.99 -8.56 3.83
C PRO A 201 0.16 -9.25 3.09
N LEU A 202 1.37 -9.11 3.62
CA LEU A 202 2.56 -9.80 3.15
C LEU A 202 3.11 -10.65 4.29
N ARG A 203 3.26 -11.94 4.04
CA ARG A 203 4.04 -12.82 4.88
C ARG A 203 5.44 -12.95 4.31
N PHE A 204 6.47 -12.93 5.16
CA PHE A 204 7.85 -13.07 4.69
C PHE A 204 8.72 -13.91 5.63
N GLY A 205 9.70 -14.58 5.02
CA GLY A 205 10.76 -15.33 5.69
C GLY A 205 12.12 -14.66 5.43
N ILE A 206 12.89 -14.41 6.49
CA ILE A 206 14.18 -13.70 6.40
C ILE A 206 15.28 -14.60 5.83
N ASP A 207 15.14 -15.92 5.98
CA ASP A 207 15.99 -16.92 5.34
C ASP A 207 15.37 -17.39 4.02
N ALA A 208 16.13 -17.22 2.94
CA ALA A 208 15.72 -17.66 1.61
C ALA A 208 15.61 -19.19 1.49
N GLN A 209 16.29 -19.96 2.34
CA GLN A 209 16.28 -21.43 2.36
C GLN A 209 15.38 -22.02 3.45
N GLY A 210 14.82 -21.16 4.31
CA GLY A 210 13.86 -21.56 5.33
C GLY A 210 12.53 -21.98 4.72
N THR A 211 11.70 -22.68 5.49
CA THR A 211 10.36 -23.14 5.07
C THR A 211 9.22 -22.27 5.60
N GLY A 212 9.49 -21.41 6.59
CA GLY A 212 8.49 -20.59 7.26
C GLY A 212 8.37 -19.18 6.72
N TYR A 213 7.16 -18.62 6.86
CA TYR A 213 6.88 -17.20 6.67
C TYR A 213 6.43 -16.61 8.01
N GLU A 214 7.41 -16.35 8.86
CA GLU A 214 7.22 -16.10 10.30
C GLU A 214 6.93 -14.63 10.64
N SER A 215 6.94 -13.73 9.65
CA SER A 215 6.77 -12.30 9.89
C SER A 215 5.80 -11.65 8.92
N LEU A 216 5.21 -10.53 9.36
CA LEU A 216 4.24 -9.76 8.59
C LEU A 216 4.72 -8.38 8.13
N GLY A 217 4.23 -7.98 6.96
CA GLY A 217 4.35 -6.64 6.41
C GLY A 217 3.09 -6.24 5.66
N LEU A 218 3.03 -4.97 5.25
CA LEU A 218 1.94 -4.43 4.44
C LEU A 218 2.49 -4.00 3.08
N VAL A 219 1.99 -4.60 2.01
CA VAL A 219 2.29 -4.16 0.64
C VAL A 219 1.71 -2.76 0.45
N GLN A 220 2.50 -1.84 -0.09
CA GLN A 220 2.09 -0.47 -0.45
C GLN A 220 1.91 -0.29 -1.96
N SER A 221 2.70 -1.03 -2.76
CA SER A 221 2.58 -1.05 -4.21
C SER A 221 3.15 -2.33 -4.79
N VAL A 222 2.60 -2.77 -5.91
CA VAL A 222 2.99 -4.00 -6.61
C VAL A 222 3.14 -3.75 -8.11
N SER A 223 4.02 -4.52 -8.74
CA SER A 223 4.20 -4.62 -10.20
C SER A 223 4.42 -6.08 -10.57
N ALA A 224 4.45 -6.36 -11.87
CA ALA A 224 4.77 -7.70 -12.38
C ALA A 224 6.20 -8.19 -12.03
N MET A 225 7.09 -7.33 -11.51
CA MET A 225 8.49 -7.68 -11.24
C MET A 225 8.89 -7.51 -9.77
N GLY A 226 8.02 -6.98 -8.92
CA GLY A 226 8.39 -6.67 -7.55
C GLY A 226 7.35 -5.82 -6.84
N MET A 227 7.63 -5.49 -5.59
CA MET A 227 6.73 -4.71 -4.75
C MET A 227 7.48 -3.78 -3.80
N SER A 228 6.74 -2.86 -3.20
CA SER A 228 7.16 -2.10 -2.02
C SER A 228 6.27 -2.51 -0.87
N PHE A 229 6.86 -2.82 0.28
CA PHE A 229 6.13 -3.14 1.51
C PHE A 229 6.75 -2.43 2.71
N VAL A 230 5.97 -2.27 3.78
CA VAL A 230 6.45 -1.80 5.08
C VAL A 230 6.46 -2.94 6.08
N ALA A 231 7.47 -2.94 6.94
CA ALA A 231 7.60 -3.85 8.07
C ALA A 231 7.97 -3.06 9.34
N PRO A 232 7.62 -3.57 10.53
CA PRO A 232 7.93 -2.91 11.81
C PRO A 232 9.43 -2.72 12.06
N TRP A 233 10.30 -3.51 11.42
CA TRP A 233 11.75 -3.41 11.53
C TRP A 233 12.42 -3.60 10.17
N LYS A 234 13.74 -3.34 10.13
CA LYS A 234 14.57 -3.62 8.96
C LYS A 234 14.69 -5.13 8.74
N VAL A 235 14.14 -5.63 7.64
CA VAL A 235 14.13 -7.07 7.29
C VAL A 235 15.51 -7.55 6.82
N GLY A 236 16.29 -6.65 6.19
CA GLY A 236 17.62 -6.96 5.70
C GLY A 236 18.30 -5.80 5.01
N GLU A 237 19.54 -6.04 4.58
CA GLU A 237 20.30 -5.12 3.74
C GLU A 237 19.92 -5.26 2.27
N VAL A 238 20.22 -4.22 1.48
CA VAL A 238 20.13 -4.29 0.02
C VAL A 238 21.02 -5.43 -0.50
N GLY A 239 20.46 -6.25 -1.40
CA GLY A 239 21.09 -7.46 -1.92
C GLY A 239 20.73 -8.74 -1.17
N LYS A 240 20.13 -8.64 0.02
CA LYS A 240 19.66 -9.83 0.76
C LYS A 240 18.46 -10.48 0.05
N ARG A 241 18.49 -11.81 -0.02
CA ARG A 241 17.35 -12.63 -0.46
C ARG A 241 16.42 -12.93 0.70
N ILE A 242 15.13 -12.86 0.44
CA ILE A 242 14.04 -13.19 1.37
C ILE A 242 12.98 -14.00 0.63
N ARG A 243 12.16 -14.74 1.38
CA ARG A 243 10.93 -15.35 0.84
C ARG A 243 9.75 -14.46 1.15
N VAL A 244 8.82 -14.35 0.21
CA VAL A 244 7.55 -13.64 0.39
C VAL A 244 6.38 -14.50 -0.04
N ALA A 245 5.28 -14.39 0.69
CA ALA A 245 4.00 -15.02 0.40
C ALA A 245 2.88 -13.99 0.58
N PHE A 246 2.01 -13.86 -0.41
CA PHE A 246 0.88 -12.93 -0.36
C PHE A 246 -0.22 -13.40 -1.32
N ARG A 247 -1.45 -13.00 -1.04
CA ARG A 247 -2.62 -13.36 -1.83
C ARG A 247 -3.05 -12.17 -2.69
N LEU A 248 -3.26 -12.41 -3.97
CA LEU A 248 -3.85 -11.43 -4.88
C LEU A 248 -5.34 -11.72 -4.99
N CYS A 249 -6.16 -10.86 -4.39
CA CYS A 249 -7.61 -10.91 -4.49
C CYS A 249 -8.11 -9.75 -5.39
N SER A 250 -8.79 -10.09 -6.49
CA SER A 250 -9.66 -9.21 -7.28
C SER A 250 -10.99 -9.93 -7.51
N LYS A 251 -11.96 -9.29 -8.21
CA LYS A 251 -13.28 -9.89 -8.44
C LYS A 251 -13.23 -11.29 -9.07
N ASP A 252 -12.24 -11.51 -9.94
CA ASP A 252 -12.13 -12.73 -10.75
C ASP A 252 -10.87 -13.54 -10.44
N MET A 253 -10.07 -13.07 -9.49
CA MET A 253 -8.76 -13.64 -9.24
C MET A 253 -8.54 -13.79 -7.75
N ASP A 254 -8.17 -15.01 -7.39
CA ASP A 254 -7.82 -15.37 -6.04
C ASP A 254 -6.60 -16.30 -6.12
N THR A 255 -5.41 -15.69 -6.13
CA THR A 255 -4.16 -16.40 -6.38
C THR A 255 -3.17 -16.14 -5.27
N SER A 256 -2.65 -17.20 -4.65
CA SER A 256 -1.51 -17.12 -3.74
C SER A 256 -0.22 -17.04 -4.55
N ILE A 257 0.69 -16.13 -4.17
CA ILE A 257 2.00 -15.97 -4.75
C ILE A 257 3.05 -16.32 -3.69
N GLU A 258 3.99 -17.21 -4.02
CA GLU A 258 5.12 -17.57 -3.17
C GLU A 258 6.43 -17.41 -3.94
N ALA A 259 7.20 -16.37 -3.61
CA ALA A 259 8.39 -16.02 -4.38
C ALA A 259 9.62 -15.79 -3.50
N THR A 260 10.78 -16.11 -4.06
CA THR A 260 12.06 -15.56 -3.57
C THR A 260 12.26 -14.19 -4.17
N ALA A 261 12.68 -13.22 -3.34
CA ALA A 261 12.88 -11.85 -3.75
C ALA A 261 14.17 -11.26 -3.17
N ILE A 262 14.76 -10.30 -3.88
CA ILE A 262 15.96 -9.57 -3.46
C ILE A 262 15.55 -8.18 -2.98
N ILE A 263 16.04 -7.77 -1.81
CA ILE A 263 15.90 -6.40 -1.31
C ILE A 263 16.71 -5.46 -2.21
N ARG A 264 16.05 -4.50 -2.85
CA ARG A 264 16.67 -3.49 -3.73
C ARG A 264 16.75 -2.11 -3.12
N ASN A 265 15.92 -1.83 -2.12
CA ASN A 265 15.88 -0.54 -1.44
C ASN A 265 15.39 -0.70 0.00
N VAL A 266 15.96 0.07 0.92
CA VAL A 266 15.53 0.14 2.32
C VAL A 266 15.45 1.60 2.73
N GLN A 267 14.29 2.02 3.22
CA GLN A 267 14.05 3.35 3.76
C GLN A 267 13.58 3.20 5.19
N GLN A 268 14.48 3.46 6.14
CA GLN A 268 14.17 3.44 7.56
C GLN A 268 13.22 4.58 7.91
N GLY A 269 12.32 4.31 8.85
CA GLY A 269 11.49 5.33 9.46
C GLY A 269 12.35 6.42 10.13
N SER A 270 11.79 7.63 10.23
CA SER A 270 12.55 8.79 10.72
C SER A 270 12.72 8.79 12.24
N ARG A 271 11.85 8.09 12.97
CA ARG A 271 11.88 7.98 14.44
C ARG A 271 12.01 6.53 14.88
N PRO A 272 12.53 6.27 16.09
CA PRO A 272 12.50 4.94 16.70
C PRO A 272 11.05 4.42 16.78
N GLY A 273 10.82 3.23 16.23
CA GLY A 273 9.48 2.61 16.15
C GLY A 273 8.68 2.94 14.88
N ASP A 274 9.15 3.86 14.02
CA ASP A 274 8.55 4.05 12.70
C ASP A 274 8.85 2.84 11.80
N PRO A 275 7.85 2.37 11.02
CA PRO A 275 8.03 1.22 10.15
C PRO A 275 9.06 1.50 9.05
N THR A 276 9.80 0.47 8.67
CA THR A 276 10.79 0.52 7.60
C THR A 276 10.15 0.09 6.28
N THR A 277 10.33 0.89 5.24
CA THR A 277 9.88 0.58 3.88
C THR A 277 10.96 -0.18 3.12
N HIS A 278 10.57 -1.26 2.44
CA HIS A 278 11.45 -2.12 1.66
C HIS A 278 10.92 -2.20 0.22
N GLY A 279 11.82 -2.03 -0.75
CA GLY A 279 11.55 -2.33 -2.15
C GLY A 279 12.21 -3.65 -2.52
N ILE A 280 11.45 -4.60 -3.04
CA ILE A 280 11.94 -5.92 -3.45
C ILE A 280 11.71 -6.17 -4.94
N GLU A 281 12.56 -7.00 -5.51
CA GLU A 281 12.44 -7.53 -6.87
C GLU A 281 12.30 -9.05 -6.79
N PHE A 282 11.30 -9.62 -7.46
CA PHE A 282 11.10 -11.07 -7.51
C PHE A 282 12.20 -11.70 -8.38
N GLU A 283 12.82 -12.77 -7.89
CA GLU A 283 13.92 -13.45 -8.57
C GLU A 283 13.36 -14.54 -9.52
N HIS A 284 12.44 -15.35 -9.00
CA HIS A 284 11.74 -16.39 -9.76
C HIS A 284 10.25 -16.33 -9.44
N LEU A 285 9.45 -16.20 -10.49
CA LEU A 285 8.00 -16.39 -10.49
C LEU A 285 7.70 -17.42 -11.56
N ASP A 286 6.78 -18.33 -11.29
CA ASP A 286 6.29 -19.21 -12.34
C ASP A 286 5.38 -18.46 -13.33
N GLN A 287 4.96 -19.13 -14.41
CA GLN A 287 4.15 -18.49 -15.43
C GLN A 287 2.76 -18.07 -14.94
N VAL A 288 2.18 -18.84 -14.01
CA VAL A 288 0.85 -18.60 -13.45
C VAL A 288 0.90 -17.39 -12.50
N GLU A 289 1.88 -17.36 -11.60
CA GLU A 289 2.14 -16.24 -10.69
C GLU A 289 2.45 -14.94 -11.44
N GLN A 290 3.30 -15.04 -12.47
CA GLN A 290 3.65 -13.90 -13.32
C GLN A 290 2.43 -13.36 -14.07
N MET A 291 1.51 -14.22 -14.50
CA MET A 291 0.27 -13.82 -15.15
C MET A 291 -0.69 -13.17 -14.15
N ALA A 292 -0.88 -13.79 -12.98
CA ALA A 292 -1.74 -13.27 -11.92
C ALA A 292 -1.32 -11.85 -11.50
N LEU A 293 -0.02 -11.61 -11.32
CA LEU A 293 0.51 -10.28 -11.03
C LEU A 293 0.23 -9.27 -12.14
N LYS A 294 0.31 -9.67 -13.41
CA LYS A 294 0.00 -8.78 -14.54
C LYS A 294 -1.48 -8.43 -14.60
N VAL A 295 -2.35 -9.41 -14.42
CA VAL A 295 -3.81 -9.22 -14.38
C VAL A 295 -4.18 -8.29 -13.23
N TYR A 296 -3.70 -8.56 -12.02
CA TYR A 296 -3.93 -7.69 -10.86
C TYR A 296 -3.51 -6.23 -11.07
N VAL A 297 -2.32 -6.04 -11.66
CA VAL A 297 -1.80 -4.71 -11.97
C VAL A 297 -2.65 -4.03 -13.02
N PHE A 298 -3.15 -4.76 -14.01
CA PHE A 298 -4.01 -4.24 -15.06
C PHE A 298 -5.37 -3.80 -14.50
N ASP A 299 -6.08 -4.66 -13.76
CA ASP A 299 -7.39 -4.36 -13.15
C ASP A 299 -7.32 -3.09 -12.29
N ARG A 300 -6.26 -2.96 -11.49
CA ARG A 300 -6.04 -1.80 -10.62
C ARG A 300 -5.71 -0.51 -11.35
N ILE A 301 -5.18 -0.57 -12.58
CA ILE A 301 -4.99 0.62 -13.41
C ILE A 301 -6.34 1.09 -13.92
N ASP A 302 -7.18 0.16 -14.39
CA ASP A 302 -8.49 0.46 -14.97
C ASP A 302 -9.46 1.02 -13.93
N ASP A 303 -9.46 0.49 -12.70
CA ASP A 303 -10.22 1.04 -11.57
C ASP A 303 -9.92 2.53 -11.35
N VAL A 304 -8.65 2.94 -11.50
CA VAL A 304 -8.25 4.34 -11.32
C VAL A 304 -8.65 5.20 -12.52
N ILE A 305 -8.62 4.64 -13.74
CA ILE A 305 -9.01 5.34 -14.96
C ILE A 305 -10.53 5.61 -14.98
N PHE A 306 -11.34 4.68 -14.49
CA PHE A 306 -12.81 4.79 -14.48
C PHE A 306 -13.33 5.99 -13.66
N TRP A 307 -12.57 6.48 -12.67
CA TRP A 307 -12.90 7.71 -11.93
C TRP A 307 -12.44 9.00 -12.63
N THR A 308 -11.48 8.91 -13.55
CA THR A 308 -10.92 10.08 -14.26
C THR A 308 -11.65 10.39 -15.57
N SER A 309 -12.33 9.41 -16.14
CA SER A 309 -13.18 9.57 -17.31
C SER A 309 -14.63 9.39 -16.85
N GLY A 310 -15.33 10.50 -16.56
CA GLY A 310 -16.77 10.44 -16.26
C GLY A 310 -17.54 9.69 -17.36
N PRO A 311 -18.75 9.17 -17.07
CA PRO A 311 -19.53 8.44 -18.05
C PRO A 311 -19.69 9.30 -19.32
N LYS A 312 -19.38 8.70 -20.48
CA LYS A 312 -19.57 9.32 -21.79
C LYS A 312 -21.03 9.74 -22.00
#